data_AF-A0A8T2QL78-F1
#
_entry.id   AF-A0A8T2QL78-F1
#
_cell.length_a   1.000
_cell.length_b   1.000
_cell.length_c   1.000
_cell.angle_alpha   90.00
_cell.angle_beta   90.00
_cell.angle_gamma   90.00
#
_symmetry.space_group_name_H-M   'P 1'
#
loop_
_entity.id
_entity.type
_entity.pdbx_description
1 polymer ?
#
loop_
_entity_poly.entity_id
_entity_poly.type
_entity_poly.pdbx_seq_one_letter_code
_entity_poly.pdbx_strand_id
1 'polypeptide(L)'
;MSKRGQEWDYVDKVKTLTKGQHRCKCKFCDHVWDGGANRMRAHILGLRGYGISKCDKVPEEVKVVCKKLQRKSTEDLVMYGFMASQCENETHGIDEQNDVYAFGLGESSGGNPSKRKTESVGALLKAWDSKVCVDVDIALHMFFFAEDIPFWKVRSPYLQDFVNLVGRAGPSYKVPSYNRLHKGNL
;
A
#
# COMPACT_ATOMS: atom_id res chain seq x y z
N MET A 1 -2.74 -16.63 15.63
CA MET A 1 -3.87 -15.68 15.46
C MET A 1 -3.37 -14.29 15.80
N SER A 2 -3.19 -13.40 14.80
CA SER A 2 -2.74 -12.03 15.05
C SER A 2 -3.78 -11.27 15.87
N LYS A 3 -3.38 -10.69 17.02
CA LYS A 3 -4.27 -9.96 17.91
C LYS A 3 -4.73 -8.67 17.22
N ARG A 4 -6.03 -8.38 17.24
CA ARG A 4 -6.56 -7.10 16.75
C ARG A 4 -6.02 -5.96 17.63
N GLY A 5 -5.83 -4.78 17.04
CA GLY A 5 -5.40 -3.59 17.79
C GLY A 5 -6.44 -3.17 18.85
N GLN A 6 -5.99 -2.53 19.92
CA GLN A 6 -6.85 -2.14 21.04
C GLN A 6 -7.96 -1.16 20.65
N GLU A 7 -7.83 -0.44 19.52
CA GLU A 7 -8.89 0.40 18.97
C GLU A 7 -10.20 -0.37 18.69
N TRP A 8 -10.13 -1.69 18.53
CA TRP A 8 -11.30 -2.55 18.34
C TRP A 8 -12.14 -2.73 19.61
N ASP A 9 -11.62 -2.40 20.79
CA ASP A 9 -12.38 -2.48 22.04
C ASP A 9 -13.45 -1.39 22.13
N TYR A 10 -13.28 -0.30 21.36
CA TYR A 10 -14.11 0.90 21.40
C TYR A 10 -15.11 1.02 20.25
N VAL A 11 -15.16 0.02 19.37
CA VAL A 11 -15.96 0.05 18.13
C VAL A 11 -16.58 -1.31 17.88
N ASP A 12 -17.85 -1.33 17.53
CA ASP A 12 -18.56 -2.54 17.11
C ASP A 12 -18.38 -2.80 15.62
N LYS A 13 -18.05 -4.06 15.30
CA LYS A 13 -17.97 -4.54 13.92
C LYS A 13 -19.37 -4.97 13.47
N VAL A 14 -20.05 -4.11 12.73
CA VAL A 14 -21.42 -4.33 12.22
C VAL A 14 -21.41 -5.33 11.06
N LYS A 15 -20.49 -5.17 10.10
CA LYS A 15 -20.41 -6.04 8.91
C LYS A 15 -18.98 -6.13 8.39
N THR A 16 -18.58 -7.30 7.89
CA THR A 16 -17.37 -7.41 7.05
C THR A 16 -17.74 -7.10 5.61
N LEU A 17 -17.10 -6.10 5.00
CA LEU A 17 -17.30 -5.77 3.59
C LEU A 17 -16.32 -6.55 2.70
N THR A 18 -15.02 -6.43 3.00
CA THR A 18 -13.94 -7.16 2.33
C THR A 18 -12.89 -7.61 3.35
N LYS A 19 -11.88 -8.40 2.93
CA LYS A 19 -10.68 -8.63 3.75
C LYS A 19 -10.04 -7.26 4.06
N GLY A 20 -10.07 -6.86 5.33
CA GLY A 20 -9.51 -5.60 5.83
C GLY A 20 -10.45 -4.38 5.90
N GLN A 21 -11.67 -4.44 5.34
CA GLN A 21 -12.65 -3.34 5.46
C GLN A 21 -13.92 -3.79 6.17
N HIS A 22 -14.35 -2.97 7.13
CA HIS A 22 -15.46 -3.29 8.01
C HIS A 22 -16.42 -2.10 8.10
N ARG A 23 -17.71 -2.40 8.17
CA ARG A 23 -18.71 -1.43 8.65
C ARG A 23 -18.61 -1.40 10.16
N CYS A 24 -18.24 -0.25 10.68
CA CYS A 24 -17.88 0.00 12.07
C CYS A 24 -18.89 0.94 12.71
N LYS A 25 -19.22 0.72 13.98
CA LYS A 25 -20.09 1.58 14.78
C LYS A 25 -19.37 2.00 16.07
N CYS A 26 -19.30 3.29 16.33
CA CYS A 26 -18.69 3.81 17.58
C CYS A 26 -19.55 3.45 18.79
N LYS A 27 -18.95 2.89 19.85
CA LYS A 27 -19.66 2.54 21.10
C LYS A 27 -20.09 3.76 21.93
N PHE A 28 -19.51 4.93 21.68
CA PHE A 28 -19.78 6.15 22.45
C PHE A 28 -20.83 7.07 21.82
N CYS A 29 -20.85 7.16 20.49
CA CYS A 29 -21.75 8.08 19.78
C CYS A 29 -22.64 7.42 18.73
N ASP A 30 -22.58 6.10 18.59
CA ASP A 30 -23.34 5.32 17.62
C ASP A 30 -23.12 5.69 16.14
N HIS A 31 -22.15 6.56 15.84
CA HIS A 31 -21.80 6.91 14.46
C HIS A 31 -21.33 5.66 13.70
N VAL A 32 -21.76 5.50 12.45
CA VAL A 32 -21.46 4.33 11.60
C VAL A 32 -20.67 4.77 10.38
N TRP A 33 -19.59 4.05 10.07
CA TRP A 33 -18.75 4.29 8.90
C TRP A 33 -18.19 2.99 8.32
N ASP A 34 -17.74 3.05 7.07
CA ASP A 34 -16.98 1.97 6.45
C ASP A 34 -15.48 2.31 6.50
N GLY A 35 -14.65 1.40 7.02
CA GLY A 35 -13.22 1.67 7.17
C GLY A 35 -12.43 0.63 7.96
N GLY A 36 -11.12 0.86 8.02
CA GLY A 36 -10.16 0.12 8.84
C GLY A 36 -9.77 0.87 10.11
N ALA A 37 -8.63 0.47 10.68
CA ALA A 37 -8.17 0.97 11.98
C ALA A 37 -7.81 2.46 11.96
N ASN A 38 -7.31 3.04 10.86
CA ASN A 38 -6.96 4.47 10.87
C ASN A 38 -8.19 5.36 10.94
N ARG A 39 -9.28 5.02 10.24
CA ARG A 39 -10.57 5.73 10.42
C ARG A 39 -11.12 5.60 11.84
N MET A 40 -10.99 4.43 12.46
CA MET A 40 -11.41 4.22 13.86
C MET A 40 -10.62 5.13 14.80
N ARG A 41 -9.28 5.15 14.67
CA ARG A 41 -8.40 6.03 15.45
C ARG A 41 -8.70 7.51 15.20
N ALA A 42 -8.95 7.91 13.94
CA ALA A 42 -9.27 9.28 13.60
C ALA A 42 -10.57 9.77 14.26
N HIS A 43 -11.62 8.93 14.27
CA HIS A 43 -12.87 9.24 14.96
C HIS A 43 -12.67 9.40 16.48
N ILE A 44 -11.97 8.45 17.10
CA ILE A 44 -11.73 8.41 18.56
C ILE A 44 -10.83 9.58 19.01
N LEU A 45 -9.77 9.87 18.26
CA LEU A 45 -8.78 10.89 18.59
C LEU A 45 -9.13 12.28 18.06
N GLY A 46 -10.19 12.40 17.25
CA GLY A 46 -10.60 13.66 16.63
C GLY A 46 -9.62 14.19 15.58
N LEU A 47 -8.94 13.30 14.85
CA LEU A 47 -8.03 13.67 13.78
C LEU A 47 -8.78 14.09 12.52
N ARG A 48 -8.31 15.16 11.88
CA ARG A 48 -8.88 15.69 10.63
C ARG A 48 -8.19 15.05 9.41
N GLY A 49 -8.85 15.10 8.25
CA GLY A 49 -8.29 14.62 6.98
C GLY A 49 -8.61 13.17 6.61
N TYR A 50 -9.25 12.40 7.49
CA TYR A 50 -9.55 10.97 7.28
C TYR A 50 -10.95 10.69 6.73
N GLY A 51 -11.71 11.72 6.35
CA GLY A 51 -13.07 11.58 5.82
C GLY A 51 -14.09 11.03 6.84
N ILE A 52 -13.83 11.22 8.14
CA ILE A 52 -14.70 10.78 9.24
C ILE A 52 -14.86 11.90 10.27
N SER A 53 -16.05 12.02 10.87
CA SER A 53 -16.32 12.97 11.94
C SER A 53 -15.58 12.60 13.22
N LYS A 54 -15.29 13.57 14.09
CA LYS A 54 -14.75 13.30 15.44
C LYS A 54 -15.86 12.82 16.38
N CYS A 55 -15.49 12.06 17.41
CA CYS A 55 -16.40 11.72 18.48
C CYS A 55 -16.25 12.67 19.67
N ASP A 56 -17.30 13.40 20.03
CA ASP A 56 -17.31 14.26 21.22
C ASP A 56 -17.67 13.50 22.52
N LYS A 57 -18.14 12.25 22.41
CA LYS A 57 -18.55 11.41 23.54
C LYS A 57 -17.46 10.44 24.03
N VAL A 58 -16.31 10.39 23.37
CA VAL A 58 -15.18 9.55 23.79
C VAL A 58 -14.53 10.15 25.04
N PRO A 59 -14.41 9.38 26.14
CA PRO A 59 -13.77 9.86 27.35
C PRO A 59 -12.25 9.98 27.18
N GLU A 60 -11.63 10.86 27.96
CA GLU A 60 -10.23 11.26 27.73
C GLU A 60 -9.24 10.10 27.95
N GLU A 61 -9.53 9.18 28.88
CA GLU A 61 -8.70 7.99 29.09
C GLU A 61 -8.58 7.11 27.83
N VAL A 62 -9.66 7.00 27.04
CA VAL A 62 -9.68 6.24 25.80
C VAL A 62 -8.85 6.93 24.71
N LYS A 63 -8.88 8.28 24.67
CA LYS A 63 -8.03 9.04 23.74
C LYS A 63 -6.56 8.86 24.05
N VAL A 64 -6.16 8.87 25.33
CA VAL A 64 -4.76 8.63 25.74
C VAL A 64 -4.28 7.25 25.30
N VAL A 65 -5.10 6.23 25.48
CA VAL A 65 -4.80 4.85 25.05
C VAL A 65 -4.62 4.78 23.53
N CYS A 66 -5.59 5.29 22.76
CA CYS A 66 -5.51 5.27 21.30
C CYS A 66 -4.33 6.09 20.76
N LYS A 67 -3.95 7.19 21.42
CA LYS A 67 -2.80 8.02 21.04
C LYS A 67 -1.47 7.29 21.20
N LYS A 68 -1.32 6.47 22.25
CA LYS A 68 -0.11 5.63 22.45
C LYS A 68 0.04 4.57 21.35
N LEU A 69 -1.06 4.03 20.84
CA LEU A 69 -1.04 3.02 19.77
C LEU A 69 -0.63 3.60 18.42
N GLN A 70 -1.04 4.84 18.11
CA GLN A 70 -0.57 5.52 16.90
C GLN A 70 0.94 5.70 16.89
N ARG A 71 1.53 6.10 18.02
CA ARG A 71 2.98 6.30 18.14
C ARG A 71 3.78 5.01 17.92
N LYS A 72 3.31 3.88 18.46
CA LYS A 72 3.97 2.58 18.22
C LYS A 72 3.97 2.21 16.74
N SER A 73 2.83 2.38 16.05
CA SER A 73 2.80 2.11 14.60
C SER A 73 3.75 2.98 13.80
N THR A 74 3.96 4.25 14.17
CA THR A 74 4.94 5.10 13.49
C THR A 74 6.38 4.73 13.83
N GLU A 75 6.66 4.37 15.08
CA GLU A 75 8.01 3.97 15.53
C GLU A 75 8.40 2.60 14.95
N ASP A 76 7.47 1.65 14.84
CA ASP A 76 7.67 0.36 14.18
C ASP A 76 7.92 0.52 12.67
N LEU A 77 7.25 1.49 12.02
CA LEU A 77 7.49 1.80 10.60
C LEU A 77 8.84 2.47 10.37
N VAL A 78 9.28 3.36 11.27
CA VAL A 78 10.62 3.97 11.23
C VAL A 78 11.70 2.90 11.48
N MET A 79 11.46 1.97 12.40
CA MET A 79 12.35 0.84 12.66
C MET A 79 12.44 -0.12 11.47
N TYR A 80 11.32 -0.41 10.79
CA TYR A 80 11.31 -1.24 9.59
C TYR A 80 12.10 -0.58 8.43
N GLY A 81 11.94 0.73 8.24
CA GLY A 81 12.77 1.49 7.28
C GLY A 81 14.26 1.48 7.62
N PHE A 82 14.61 1.47 8.92
CA PHE A 82 16.00 1.36 9.38
C PHE A 82 16.58 -0.06 9.19
N MET A 83 15.81 -1.12 9.47
CA MET A 83 16.25 -2.52 9.31
C MET A 83 16.43 -2.92 7.85
N ALA A 84 15.57 -2.43 6.95
CA ALA A 84 15.72 -2.64 5.52
C ALA A 84 17.00 -2.02 4.94
N SER A 85 17.44 -0.89 5.51
CA SER A 85 18.73 -0.28 5.15
C SER A 85 19.93 -1.13 5.56
N GLN A 86 19.75 -2.16 6.39
CA GLN A 86 20.83 -3.02 6.92
C GLN A 86 20.82 -4.46 6.38
N CYS A 87 19.91 -4.84 5.49
CA CYS A 87 19.86 -6.20 4.94
C CYS A 87 20.85 -6.48 3.79
N GLU A 88 22.00 -5.81 3.79
CA GLU A 88 23.18 -6.38 3.12
C GLU A 88 23.67 -7.51 4.03
N ASN A 89 23.65 -8.74 3.50
CA ASN A 89 24.06 -10.01 4.11
C ASN A 89 22.88 -10.79 4.72
N GLU A 90 22.16 -11.56 3.91
CA GLU A 90 21.96 -13.02 4.07
C GLU A 90 21.04 -13.48 2.92
N THR A 91 21.64 -14.07 1.89
CA THR A 91 20.91 -14.83 0.87
C THR A 91 20.36 -16.10 1.50
N HIS A 92 19.07 -16.17 1.76
CA HIS A 92 18.38 -17.44 1.97
C HIS A 92 17.05 -17.44 1.23
N GLY A 93 16.94 -18.37 0.29
CA GLY A 93 15.87 -18.48 -0.69
C GLY A 93 14.49 -18.71 -0.06
N ILE A 94 13.48 -18.16 -0.73
CA ILE A 94 12.11 -18.63 -0.58
C ILE A 94 11.65 -19.06 -1.97
N ASP A 95 11.48 -20.37 -2.09
CA ASP A 95 10.88 -21.05 -3.22
C ASP A 95 9.35 -20.96 -3.16
N GLU A 96 8.74 -21.04 -4.35
CA GLU A 96 7.39 -21.50 -4.66
C GLU A 96 6.14 -20.78 -4.09
N GLN A 97 5.57 -19.90 -4.92
CA GLN A 97 4.35 -20.26 -5.67
C GLN A 97 4.21 -19.40 -6.92
N ASN A 98 4.43 -20.09 -8.03
CA ASN A 98 4.52 -19.64 -9.40
C ASN A 98 3.11 -19.39 -9.95
N ASP A 99 2.82 -18.17 -10.40
CA ASP A 99 1.73 -17.89 -11.34
C ASP A 99 2.30 -16.98 -12.44
N VAL A 100 2.99 -17.63 -13.39
CA VAL A 100 3.38 -17.03 -14.67
C VAL A 100 2.11 -16.80 -15.49
N TYR A 101 1.69 -15.55 -15.63
CA TYR A 101 0.76 -15.17 -16.71
C TYR A 101 1.55 -14.50 -17.83
N ALA A 102 2.13 -15.34 -18.69
CA ALA A 102 2.57 -14.95 -20.02
C ALA A 102 1.34 -14.83 -20.92
N PHE A 103 0.98 -13.61 -21.31
CA PHE A 103 0.02 -13.40 -22.40
C PHE A 103 0.79 -13.28 -23.71
N GLY A 104 0.80 -14.38 -24.47
CA GLY A 104 1.33 -14.44 -25.82
C GLY A 104 0.43 -13.70 -26.80
N LEU A 105 1.05 -12.93 -27.70
CA LEU A 105 0.46 -12.58 -28.98
C LEU A 105 1.05 -13.52 -30.03
N GLY A 106 0.17 -14.27 -30.67
CA GLY A 106 0.48 -15.35 -31.61
C GLY A 106 1.14 -14.87 -32.90
N GLU A 107 1.99 -15.75 -33.42
CA GLU A 107 2.66 -15.69 -34.71
C GLU A 107 1.72 -16.05 -35.87
N SER A 108 2.00 -15.45 -37.02
CA SER A 108 2.12 -16.08 -38.35
C SER A 108 2.74 -15.01 -39.26
N SER A 109 3.80 -15.20 -40.03
CA SER A 109 4.25 -16.37 -40.79
C SER A 109 5.67 -16.15 -41.37
N GLY A 110 6.49 -17.21 -41.41
CA GLY A 110 7.41 -17.54 -42.52
C GLY A 110 8.73 -16.78 -42.69
N GLY A 111 9.85 -17.50 -42.52
CA GLY A 111 11.13 -17.22 -43.20
C GLY A 111 12.37 -17.13 -42.28
N ASN A 112 13.32 -18.06 -42.45
CA ASN A 112 14.60 -18.11 -41.75
C ASN A 112 15.71 -17.38 -42.58
N PRO A 113 16.95 -17.20 -42.09
CA PRO A 113 17.43 -16.05 -41.33
C PRO A 113 18.51 -15.22 -42.09
N SER A 114 18.59 -13.90 -41.87
CA SER A 114 19.82 -13.17 -42.22
C SER A 114 20.06 -11.91 -41.39
N LYS A 115 21.20 -11.96 -40.70
CA LYS A 115 21.95 -10.91 -39.99
C LYS A 115 21.50 -9.47 -40.25
N ARG A 116 20.93 -8.83 -39.23
CA ARG A 116 21.11 -7.39 -38.97
C ARG A 116 21.38 -7.18 -37.49
N LYS A 117 22.48 -6.47 -37.20
CA LYS A 117 22.78 -5.93 -35.88
C LYS A 117 21.68 -4.93 -35.54
N THR A 118 20.72 -5.33 -34.72
CA THR A 118 19.89 -4.39 -33.98
C THR A 118 20.62 -4.15 -32.67
N GLU A 119 21.14 -2.92 -32.52
CA GLU A 119 21.72 -2.46 -31.27
C GLU A 119 20.78 -2.78 -30.11
N SER A 120 21.37 -3.39 -29.07
CA SER A 120 20.66 -3.90 -27.91
C SER A 120 20.08 -2.76 -27.09
N VAL A 121 18.88 -2.30 -27.46
CA VAL A 121 18.04 -1.48 -26.57
C VAL A 121 17.65 -2.25 -25.30
N GLY A 122 17.86 -3.58 -25.29
CA GLY A 122 17.59 -4.47 -24.15
C GLY A 122 18.72 -4.61 -23.12
N ALA A 123 19.93 -4.12 -23.37
CA ALA A 123 21.07 -4.29 -22.44
C ALA A 123 21.18 -3.17 -21.40
N LEU A 124 20.59 -2.00 -21.66
CA LEU A 124 20.56 -0.85 -20.73
C LEU A 124 19.36 -0.88 -19.77
N LEU A 125 18.39 -1.76 -19.99
CA LEU A 125 17.17 -1.81 -19.18
C LEU A 125 17.30 -2.73 -17.95
N LYS A 126 18.40 -3.47 -17.82
CA LYS A 126 18.54 -4.57 -16.83
C LYS A 126 19.76 -4.39 -15.93
N ALA A 127 19.69 -3.40 -15.06
CA ALA A 127 20.36 -3.42 -13.76
C ALA A 127 19.68 -2.38 -12.86
N TRP A 128 18.41 -2.60 -12.52
CA TRP A 128 17.83 -1.86 -11.41
C TRP A 128 18.45 -2.46 -10.15
N ASP A 129 19.09 -1.60 -9.35
CA ASP A 129 19.71 -2.00 -8.09
C ASP A 129 18.67 -2.73 -7.24
N SER A 130 18.98 -3.96 -6.80
CA SER A 130 18.06 -4.78 -5.99
C SER A 130 17.66 -4.04 -4.70
N LYS A 131 18.51 -3.12 -4.21
CA LYS A 131 18.22 -2.23 -3.09
C LYS A 131 17.05 -1.28 -3.38
N VAL A 132 16.98 -0.74 -4.59
CA VAL A 132 15.88 0.14 -5.03
C VAL A 132 14.55 -0.63 -5.08
N CYS A 133 14.55 -1.89 -5.50
CA CYS A 133 13.34 -2.72 -5.48
C CYS A 133 12.83 -2.93 -4.04
N VAL A 134 13.72 -3.23 -3.09
CA VAL A 134 13.37 -3.38 -1.67
C VAL A 134 12.82 -2.07 -1.10
N ASP A 135 13.46 -0.94 -1.40
CA ASP A 135 12.98 0.39 -0.96
C ASP A 135 11.58 0.71 -1.50
N VAL A 136 11.30 0.33 -2.75
CA VAL A 136 9.97 0.47 -3.36
C VAL A 136 8.94 -0.43 -2.64
N ASP A 137 9.28 -1.68 -2.35
CA ASP A 137 8.39 -2.59 -1.63
C ASP A 137 8.05 -2.08 -0.23
N ILE A 138 9.03 -1.52 0.47
CA ILE A 138 8.83 -0.89 1.79
C ILE A 138 7.93 0.33 1.65
N ALA A 139 8.22 1.23 0.71
CA ALA A 139 7.40 2.40 0.47
C ALA A 139 5.94 2.02 0.14
N LEU A 140 5.76 0.95 -0.65
CA LEU A 140 4.45 0.42 -1.00
C LEU A 140 3.73 -0.16 0.22
N HIS A 141 4.41 -0.98 1.02
CA HIS A 141 3.86 -1.52 2.26
C HIS A 141 3.44 -0.40 3.23
N MET A 142 4.31 0.59 3.42
CA MET A 142 4.05 1.75 4.27
C MET A 142 2.84 2.55 3.77
N PHE A 143 2.76 2.82 2.46
CA PHE A 143 1.62 3.52 1.86
C PHE A 143 0.31 2.75 2.06
N PHE A 144 0.32 1.44 1.82
CA PHE A 144 -0.88 0.61 1.98
C PHE A 144 -1.36 0.60 3.44
N PHE A 145 -0.42 0.48 4.37
CA PHE A 145 -0.73 0.48 5.79
C PHE A 145 -1.22 1.84 6.29
N ALA A 146 -0.54 2.92 5.93
CA ALA A 146 -0.86 4.28 6.37
C ALA A 146 -2.22 4.76 5.83
N GLU A 147 -2.55 4.40 4.59
CA GLU A 147 -3.78 4.83 3.92
C GLU A 147 -4.95 3.84 4.07
N ASP A 148 -4.83 2.83 4.96
CA ASP A 148 -5.84 1.77 5.14
C ASP A 148 -6.22 1.07 3.81
N ILE A 149 -5.27 0.93 2.87
CA ILE A 149 -5.49 0.27 1.59
C ILE A 149 -5.37 -1.25 1.79
N PRO A 150 -6.41 -2.04 1.47
CA PRO A 150 -6.32 -3.49 1.61
C PRO A 150 -5.21 -4.08 0.73
N PHE A 151 -4.35 -4.93 1.30
CA PHE A 151 -3.20 -5.51 0.57
C PHE A 151 -3.55 -6.23 -0.74
N TRP A 152 -4.75 -6.80 -0.88
CA TRP A 152 -5.18 -7.43 -2.13
C TRP A 152 -5.28 -6.45 -3.31
N LYS A 153 -5.31 -5.13 -3.05
CA LYS A 153 -5.23 -4.09 -4.09
C LYS A 153 -3.90 -4.09 -4.83
N VAL A 154 -2.85 -4.75 -4.31
CA VAL A 154 -1.60 -4.95 -5.04
C VAL A 154 -1.82 -5.73 -6.35
N ARG A 155 -2.85 -6.58 -6.40
CA ARG A 155 -3.24 -7.36 -7.58
C ARG A 155 -4.16 -6.61 -8.53
N SER A 156 -4.45 -5.34 -8.26
CA SER A 156 -5.27 -4.51 -9.14
C SER A 156 -4.52 -4.23 -10.44
N PRO A 157 -5.08 -4.49 -11.63
CA PRO A 157 -4.43 -4.17 -12.90
C PRO A 157 -4.10 -2.67 -13.00
N TYR A 158 -4.94 -1.81 -12.44
CA TYR A 158 -4.69 -0.37 -12.36
C TYR A 158 -3.43 0.02 -11.58
N LEU A 159 -3.08 -0.73 -10.52
CA LEU A 159 -1.85 -0.47 -9.77
C LEU A 159 -0.63 -0.93 -10.57
N GLN A 160 -0.74 -2.10 -11.22
CA GLN A 160 0.33 -2.63 -12.07
C GLN A 160 0.61 -1.69 -13.25
N ASP A 161 -0.43 -1.21 -13.92
CA ASP A 161 -0.32 -0.21 -14.98
C ASP A 161 0.31 1.10 -14.49
N PHE A 162 -0.12 1.58 -13.31
CA PHE A 162 0.46 2.76 -12.70
C PHE A 162 1.96 2.60 -12.43
N VAL A 163 2.38 1.52 -11.78
CA VAL A 163 3.80 1.25 -11.47
C VAL A 163 4.63 1.11 -12.75
N ASN A 164 4.11 0.40 -13.76
CA ASN A 164 4.75 0.24 -15.06
C ASN A 164 4.92 1.59 -15.78
N LEU A 165 3.90 2.45 -15.77
CA LEU A 165 3.97 3.78 -16.38
C LEU A 165 4.95 4.69 -15.65
N VAL A 166 4.99 4.65 -14.31
CA VAL A 166 5.96 5.40 -13.51
C VAL A 166 7.38 4.92 -13.80
N GLY A 167 7.61 3.61 -13.87
CA GLY A 167 8.92 3.03 -14.23
C GLY A 167 9.37 3.45 -15.63
N ARG A 168 8.45 3.53 -16.60
CA ARG A 168 8.72 4.02 -17.96
C ARG A 168 8.97 5.52 -18.03
N ALA A 169 8.25 6.32 -17.25
CA ALA A 169 8.46 7.77 -17.19
C ALA A 169 9.80 8.12 -16.53
N GLY A 170 10.25 7.29 -15.58
CA GLY A 170 11.54 7.41 -14.92
C GLY A 170 11.59 8.54 -13.88
N PRO A 171 12.80 8.93 -13.44
CA PRO A 171 13.00 9.87 -12.31
C PRO A 171 12.41 11.27 -12.50
N SER A 172 12.10 11.65 -13.74
CA SER A 172 11.49 12.94 -14.07
C SER A 172 10.01 13.02 -13.71
N TYR A 173 9.34 11.87 -13.55
CA TYR A 173 7.92 11.83 -13.18
C TYR A 173 7.66 12.47 -11.81
N LYS A 174 6.59 13.25 -11.73
CA LYS A 174 6.10 13.85 -10.48
C LYS A 174 4.65 13.46 -10.28
N VAL A 175 4.33 12.97 -9.09
CA VAL A 175 2.95 12.67 -8.69
C VAL A 175 2.11 13.96 -8.85
N PRO A 176 0.97 13.90 -9.55
CA PRO A 176 0.10 15.05 -9.71
C PRO A 176 -0.40 15.61 -8.37
N SER A 177 -0.69 16.90 -8.33
CA SER A 177 -1.36 17.51 -7.16
C SER A 177 -2.80 16.99 -7.02
N TYR A 178 -3.34 17.05 -5.79
CA TYR A 178 -4.72 16.66 -5.50
C TYR A 178 -5.73 17.30 -6.46
N ASN A 179 -5.59 18.60 -6.72
CA ASN A 179 -6.49 19.32 -7.61
C ASN A 179 -6.41 18.82 -9.05
N ARG A 180 -5.22 18.43 -9.52
CA ARG A 180 -5.04 17.91 -10.88
C ARG A 180 -5.74 16.57 -11.05
N LEU A 181 -5.62 15.67 -10.06
CA LEU A 181 -6.31 14.38 -10.04
C LEU A 181 -7.82 14.52 -9.89
N HIS A 182 -8.29 15.35 -8.95
CA HIS A 182 -9.72 15.48 -8.64
C HIS A 182 -10.51 16.14 -9.78
N LYS A 183 -9.91 17.11 -10.49
CA LYS A 183 -10.57 17.83 -11.58
C LYS A 183 -10.46 17.15 -12.95
N GLY A 184 -9.73 16.03 -13.05
CA GLY A 184 -9.57 15.30 -14.31
C GLY A 184 -8.73 16.02 -15.37
N ASN A 185 -7.93 17.02 -14.99
CA ASN A 185 -7.00 17.72 -15.89
C ASN A 185 -5.68 16.94 -16.00
N LEU A 186 -5.76 15.68 -16.38
CA LEU A 186 -4.61 14.75 -16.51
C LEU A 186 -3.99 14.82 -17.90
#